data_AF-A0AAW7LDC5-F1
#
_entry.id   AF-A0AAW7LDC5-F1
#
_cell.length_a   1.000
_cell.length_b   1.000
_cell.length_c   1.000
_cell.angle_alpha   90.00
_cell.angle_beta   90.00
_cell.angle_gamma   90.00
#
_symmetry.space_group_name_H-M   'P 1'
#
loop_
_entity.id
_entity.type
_entity.pdbx_description
1 polymer ?
#
loop_
_entity_poly.entity_id
_entity_poly.type
_entity_poly.pdbx_seq_one_letter_code
_entity_poly.pdbx_strand_id
1 'polypeptide(L)'
;MIKGIKIALVSSVMLSGCVVTETINGGIAILNNSLTTAELPITYTKAAKESGTEKMKRLAVISNNRNAATGIIETNLANIRVNGQPYFTFVDKASLSKIIEQQRFNESDISNSKNRTRLGQLTGADTLITADYTADVDTSTYYEKDSECIQKGDKWYKCEKSREITIKCSEKIAKVNFKPKAVSVETGQIVFTKQYSRLSSSKVCKGDDPHPSDSVLRGRALAAVIEELKQDVAPHQVTKNVKLMESDDSDLTDKAEELLDLAVEFVEKDMPDHACKTFAKAQSQYSESLAINYNNGVCAERANDLELAKAYYEKASNLTLDVDELKFVIEGQTRLVERESDNAKLTLATTSNRL
;
A
#
# COMPACT_ATOMS: atom_id res chain seq x y z
N MET A 1 -11.20 -7.55 60.08
CA MET A 1 -9.77 -7.80 60.34
C MET A 1 -9.14 -8.29 59.04
N ILE A 2 -8.15 -7.53 58.52
CA ILE A 2 -6.95 -7.97 57.75
C ILE A 2 -7.22 -8.70 56.40
N LYS A 3 -6.69 -8.32 55.23
CA LYS A 3 -5.83 -7.22 54.74
C LYS A 3 -5.94 -7.23 53.20
N GLY A 4 -5.96 -6.05 52.59
CA GLY A 4 -5.86 -5.88 51.14
C GLY A 4 -4.45 -6.13 50.61
N ILE A 5 -4.38 -6.70 49.41
CA ILE A 5 -3.15 -6.93 48.65
C ILE A 5 -2.93 -5.73 47.71
N LYS A 6 -1.80 -5.05 47.88
CA LYS A 6 -1.33 -3.98 47.00
C LYS A 6 -0.59 -4.60 45.80
N ILE A 7 -1.04 -4.26 44.60
CA ILE A 7 -0.36 -4.55 43.34
C ILE A 7 0.77 -3.53 43.16
N ALA A 8 2.00 -4.02 43.02
CA ALA A 8 3.16 -3.22 42.65
C ALA A 8 3.47 -3.45 41.17
N LEU A 9 3.30 -2.40 40.36
CA LEU A 9 3.78 -2.29 38.99
C LEU A 9 5.32 -2.20 39.01
N VAL A 10 6.00 -3.16 38.38
CA VAL A 10 7.41 -3.03 38.01
C VAL A 10 7.49 -3.16 36.49
N SER A 11 7.62 -2.01 35.83
CA SER A 11 8.06 -1.88 34.44
C SER A 11 9.57 -2.11 34.37
N SER A 12 10.03 -3.00 33.48
CA SER A 12 11.41 -3.03 32.98
C SER A 12 11.47 -3.88 31.71
N VAL A 13 11.24 -3.25 30.55
CA VAL A 13 11.61 -3.79 29.24
C VAL A 13 12.86 -3.06 28.78
N MET A 14 13.96 -3.79 28.63
CA MET A 14 15.16 -3.37 27.90
C MET A 14 15.61 -4.58 27.08
N LEU A 15 15.35 -4.53 25.77
CA LEU A 15 15.84 -5.46 24.77
C LEU A 15 17.08 -4.83 24.11
N SER A 16 18.22 -5.50 24.22
CA SER A 16 19.36 -5.34 23.30
C SER A 16 19.77 -6.74 22.85
N GLY A 17 19.67 -6.98 21.54
CA GLY A 17 19.86 -8.30 20.95
C GLY A 17 21.32 -8.77 20.88
N CYS A 18 21.48 -10.10 20.86
CA CYS A 18 22.35 -10.80 19.91
C CYS A 18 21.97 -12.29 19.86
N VAL A 19 21.64 -12.72 18.65
CA VAL A 19 21.60 -14.06 18.05
C VAL A 19 21.82 -15.26 18.98
N VAL A 20 20.76 -16.05 19.17
CA VAL A 20 20.84 -17.49 19.49
C VAL A 20 20.05 -18.23 18.41
N THR A 21 20.77 -18.85 17.48
CA THR A 21 20.23 -19.84 16.55
C THR A 21 20.07 -21.19 17.27
N GLU A 22 18.91 -21.81 17.06
CA GLU A 22 18.56 -23.21 17.32
C GLU A 22 18.44 -23.63 18.79
N THR A 23 17.18 -23.68 19.25
CA THR A 23 16.49 -24.82 19.90
C THR A 23 15.54 -24.33 21.01
N ILE A 24 14.41 -23.73 20.62
CA ILE A 24 13.21 -23.65 21.48
C ILE A 24 11.98 -23.94 20.61
N ASN A 25 11.89 -25.18 20.15
CA ASN A 25 10.62 -25.75 19.70
C ASN A 25 9.98 -26.42 20.93
N GLY A 26 8.81 -25.95 21.33
CA GLY A 26 8.00 -26.53 22.40
C GLY A 26 8.12 -25.77 23.72
N GLY A 27 7.15 -24.92 24.02
CA GLY A 27 6.93 -24.46 25.39
C GLY A 27 6.77 -22.97 25.62
N ILE A 28 6.30 -22.18 24.65
CA ILE A 28 5.55 -20.92 24.91
C ILE A 28 4.47 -20.77 23.83
N ALA A 29 3.65 -21.81 23.69
CA ALA A 29 2.25 -21.62 23.31
C ALA A 29 1.50 -21.78 24.64
N ILE A 30 0.47 -20.96 24.87
CA ILE A 30 -0.28 -20.77 26.13
C ILE A 30 0.28 -19.60 26.95
N LEU A 31 -0.58 -18.57 27.06
CA LEU A 31 -0.42 -17.28 27.76
C LEU A 31 0.26 -16.15 26.99
N ASN A 32 -0.23 -15.89 25.78
CA ASN A 32 -0.42 -14.53 25.28
C ASN A 32 -1.70 -14.53 24.44
N ASN A 33 -2.87 -14.63 25.08
CA ASN A 33 -4.10 -14.14 24.45
C ASN A 33 -4.05 -12.60 24.53
N SER A 34 -3.12 -12.03 23.77
CA SER A 34 -3.17 -10.63 23.39
C SER A 34 -4.20 -10.61 22.28
N LEU A 35 -5.38 -10.04 22.53
CA LEU A 35 -6.47 -9.86 21.57
C LEU A 35 -5.93 -9.46 20.19
N THR A 36 -5.68 -10.45 19.33
CA THR A 36 -5.49 -10.25 17.90
C THR A 36 -6.88 -10.44 17.33
N THR A 37 -7.58 -9.34 17.09
CA THR A 37 -8.86 -9.39 16.38
C THR A 37 -8.61 -10.07 15.04
N ALA A 38 -9.27 -11.20 14.76
CA ALA A 38 -9.02 -11.97 13.55
C ALA A 38 -9.26 -11.09 12.30
N GLU A 39 -8.31 -11.06 11.37
CA GLU A 39 -8.41 -10.25 10.15
C GLU A 39 -8.46 -11.12 8.89
N LEU A 40 -9.51 -10.96 8.09
CA LEU A 40 -9.63 -11.64 6.80
C LEU A 40 -9.03 -10.78 5.67
N PRO A 41 -8.04 -11.26 4.92
CA PRO A 41 -7.50 -10.53 3.79
C PRO A 41 -8.50 -10.53 2.61
N ILE A 42 -8.89 -9.34 2.16
CA ILE A 42 -9.62 -9.13 0.91
C ILE A 42 -8.71 -8.47 -0.12
N THR A 43 -8.64 -9.04 -1.31
CA THR A 43 -7.85 -8.49 -2.43
C THR A 43 -8.78 -8.10 -3.57
N TYR A 44 -8.65 -6.87 -4.05
CA TYR A 44 -9.44 -6.37 -5.17
C TYR A 44 -8.63 -5.36 -5.99
N THR A 45 -9.10 -5.09 -7.21
CA THR A 45 -8.45 -4.11 -8.10
C THR A 45 -9.08 -2.75 -7.88
N LYS A 46 -8.26 -1.75 -7.54
CA LYS A 46 -8.66 -0.34 -7.56
C LYS A 46 -8.39 0.25 -8.94
N ALA A 47 -9.23 1.19 -9.37
CA ALA A 47 -8.97 1.98 -10.55
C ALA A 47 -7.75 2.91 -10.33
N ALA A 48 -7.25 3.49 -11.42
CA ALA A 48 -6.28 4.57 -11.33
C ALA A 48 -6.87 5.73 -10.50
N LYS A 49 -6.07 6.34 -9.62
CA LYS A 49 -6.56 7.43 -8.75
C LYS A 49 -6.90 8.68 -9.55
N GLU A 50 -6.13 8.97 -10.59
CA GLU A 50 -6.31 10.16 -11.41
C GLU A 50 -7.29 9.87 -12.55
N SER A 51 -8.39 10.63 -12.58
CA SER A 51 -9.42 10.49 -13.61
C SER A 51 -8.89 10.96 -14.98
N GLY A 52 -9.36 10.34 -16.06
CA GLY A 52 -8.90 10.61 -17.42
C GLY A 52 -7.68 9.78 -17.81
N THR A 53 -6.91 9.24 -16.86
CA THR A 53 -5.76 8.38 -17.14
C THR A 53 -6.16 7.01 -17.70
N GLU A 54 -7.42 6.60 -17.54
CA GLU A 54 -7.96 5.37 -18.13
C GLU A 54 -7.88 5.35 -19.67
N LYS A 55 -7.83 6.52 -20.30
CA LYS A 55 -7.73 6.70 -21.77
C LYS A 55 -6.29 6.69 -22.28
N MET A 56 -5.31 6.76 -21.39
CA MET A 56 -3.90 6.75 -21.76
C MET A 56 -3.48 5.32 -22.10
N LYS A 57 -3.32 4.95 -23.38
CA LYS A 57 -2.96 3.56 -23.77
C LYS A 57 -1.66 3.49 -24.56
N ARG A 58 -1.42 4.46 -25.44
CA ARG A 58 -0.26 4.52 -26.34
C ARG A 58 0.50 5.82 -26.11
N LEU A 59 1.55 5.70 -25.32
CA LEU A 59 2.28 6.82 -24.75
C LEU A 59 3.49 7.19 -25.62
N ALA A 60 3.67 8.48 -25.88
CA ALA A 60 4.94 9.02 -26.36
C ALA A 60 5.56 9.86 -25.23
N VAL A 61 6.74 9.45 -24.77
CA VAL A 61 7.46 10.16 -23.71
C VAL A 61 8.54 11.03 -24.33
N ILE A 62 8.43 12.34 -24.12
CA ILE A 62 9.40 13.32 -24.58
C ILE A 62 10.12 13.89 -23.37
N SER A 63 11.44 13.83 -23.42
CA SER A 63 12.29 14.59 -22.52
C SER A 63 13.37 15.33 -23.28
N ASN A 64 13.92 16.35 -22.64
CA ASN A 64 15.21 16.87 -23.06
C ASN A 64 16.28 15.81 -22.77
N ASN A 65 17.30 15.70 -23.62
CA ASN A 65 18.35 14.67 -23.56
C ASN A 65 19.16 14.63 -22.24
N ARG A 66 18.89 15.52 -21.28
CA ARG A 66 19.62 15.66 -20.03
C ARG A 66 18.93 15.03 -18.81
N ASN A 67 17.69 14.55 -18.91
CA ASN A 67 16.97 14.01 -17.77
C ASN A 67 16.70 12.49 -17.89
N ALA A 68 16.73 11.78 -16.74
CA ALA A 68 16.47 10.34 -16.66
C ALA A 68 14.96 10.00 -16.71
N ALA A 69 14.09 11.00 -16.89
CA ALA A 69 12.65 10.87 -16.71
C ALA A 69 12.02 9.89 -17.71
N THR A 70 12.46 9.90 -18.98
CA THR A 70 11.96 8.98 -20.00
C THR A 70 12.18 7.52 -19.61
N GLY A 71 13.40 7.16 -19.22
CA GLY A 71 13.72 5.79 -18.80
C GLY A 71 12.93 5.36 -17.57
N ILE A 72 12.72 6.27 -16.61
CA ILE A 72 11.89 6.02 -15.43
C ILE A 72 10.44 5.71 -15.83
N ILE A 73 9.83 6.51 -16.70
CA ILE A 73 8.44 6.31 -17.14
C ILE A 73 8.33 5.02 -17.95
N GLU A 74 9.10 4.89 -19.03
CA GLU A 74 9.01 3.75 -19.95
C GLU A 74 9.23 2.42 -19.22
N THR A 75 10.29 2.32 -18.42
CA THR A 75 10.62 1.06 -17.72
C THR A 75 9.55 0.68 -16.69
N ASN A 76 9.00 1.64 -15.95
CA ASN A 76 8.10 1.32 -14.84
C ASN A 76 6.64 1.18 -15.28
N LEU A 77 6.21 1.92 -16.30
CA LEU A 77 4.85 1.85 -16.80
C LEU A 77 4.67 0.74 -17.86
N ALA A 78 5.68 0.41 -18.67
CA ALA A 78 5.58 -0.69 -19.65
C ALA A 78 5.41 -2.07 -19.00
N ASN A 79 5.83 -2.22 -17.73
CA ASN A 79 5.70 -3.47 -16.99
C ASN A 79 4.31 -3.69 -16.39
N ILE A 80 3.44 -2.67 -16.40
CA ILE A 80 2.09 -2.78 -15.84
C ILE A 80 1.24 -3.67 -16.74
N ARG A 81 0.67 -4.71 -16.14
CA ARG A 81 -0.24 -5.64 -16.81
C ARG A 81 -1.59 -5.62 -16.11
N VAL A 82 -2.66 -5.57 -16.90
CA VAL A 82 -4.04 -5.71 -16.44
C VAL A 82 -4.66 -6.85 -17.23
N ASN A 83 -5.23 -7.84 -16.53
CA ASN A 83 -5.78 -9.07 -17.13
C ASN A 83 -4.78 -9.81 -18.04
N GLY A 84 -3.50 -9.84 -17.64
CA GLY A 84 -2.42 -10.50 -18.38
C GLY A 84 -1.90 -9.72 -19.61
N GLN A 85 -2.52 -8.60 -19.98
CA GLN A 85 -2.13 -7.78 -21.12
C GLN A 85 -1.39 -6.52 -20.67
N PRO A 86 -0.42 -6.00 -21.46
CA PRO A 86 0.19 -4.70 -21.19
C PRO A 86 -0.89 -3.61 -21.10
N TYR A 87 -0.87 -2.82 -20.02
CA TYR A 87 -1.83 -1.74 -19.84
C TYR A 87 -1.48 -0.51 -20.67
N PHE A 88 -0.17 -0.23 -20.81
CA PHE A 88 0.38 0.81 -21.65
C PHE A 88 1.26 0.22 -22.75
N THR A 89 1.25 0.87 -23.91
CA THR A 89 2.20 0.69 -25.00
C THR A 89 2.95 1.99 -25.23
N PHE A 90 4.14 1.91 -25.82
CA PHE A 90 5.00 3.06 -26.03
C PHE A 90 5.28 3.25 -27.52
N VAL A 91 5.32 4.51 -27.94
CA VAL A 91 5.89 4.86 -29.25
C VAL A 91 7.40 4.64 -29.19
N ASP A 92 7.92 3.95 -30.19
CA ASP A 92 9.35 3.73 -30.34
C ASP A 92 10.14 5.05 -30.40
N LYS A 93 11.20 5.13 -29.58
CA LYS A 93 12.01 6.34 -29.43
C LYS A 93 12.74 6.73 -30.72
N ALA A 94 13.20 5.77 -31.52
CA ALA A 94 13.89 6.07 -32.78
C ALA A 94 12.93 6.68 -33.79
N SER A 95 11.71 6.15 -33.87
CA SER A 95 10.61 6.67 -34.69
C SER A 95 10.20 8.08 -34.26
N LEU A 96 10.06 8.32 -32.96
CA LEU A 96 9.79 9.64 -32.40
C LEU A 96 10.88 10.66 -32.76
N SER A 97 12.15 10.27 -32.60
CA SER A 97 13.31 11.13 -32.90
C SER A 97 13.35 11.50 -34.38
N LYS A 98 13.10 10.54 -35.27
CA LYS A 98 13.02 10.77 -36.72
C LYS A 98 11.91 11.76 -37.09
N ILE A 99 10.73 11.64 -36.47
CA ILE A 99 9.61 12.57 -36.71
C ILE A 99 9.97 13.98 -36.24
N ILE A 100 10.57 14.11 -35.05
CA ILE A 100 11.02 15.40 -34.49
C ILE A 100 12.01 16.07 -35.45
N GLU A 101 13.00 15.33 -35.94
CA GLU A 101 14.02 15.83 -36.87
C GLU A 101 13.43 16.24 -38.22
N GLN A 102 12.60 15.38 -38.83
CA GLN A 102 11.99 15.63 -40.14
C GLN A 102 11.03 16.82 -40.12
N GLN A 103 10.27 16.99 -39.04
CA GLN A 103 9.31 18.09 -38.90
C GLN A 103 9.95 19.35 -38.32
N ARG A 104 11.24 19.30 -37.96
CA ARG A 104 12.00 20.40 -37.35
C ARG A 104 11.32 20.96 -36.08
N PHE A 105 10.82 20.07 -35.23
CA PHE A 105 10.30 20.47 -33.92
C PHE A 105 11.44 20.86 -33.00
N ASN A 106 11.39 22.08 -32.46
CA ASN A 106 12.36 22.58 -31.48
C ASN A 106 11.84 22.42 -30.04
N GLU A 107 12.69 22.64 -29.02
CA GLU A 107 12.28 22.56 -27.61
C GLU A 107 11.08 23.49 -27.28
N SER A 108 11.05 24.69 -27.87
CA SER A 108 9.93 25.63 -27.75
C SER A 108 8.64 25.06 -28.32
N ASP A 109 8.71 24.28 -29.40
CA ASP A 109 7.53 23.66 -30.01
C ASP A 109 6.99 22.50 -29.16
N ILE A 110 7.88 21.72 -28.54
CA ILE A 110 7.50 20.66 -27.60
C ILE A 110 6.85 21.26 -26.34
N SER A 111 7.23 22.49 -25.96
CA SER A 111 6.59 23.22 -24.87
C SER A 111 5.22 23.85 -25.22
N ASN A 112 4.85 23.91 -26.51
CA ASN A 112 3.58 24.46 -26.98
C ASN A 112 2.49 23.37 -27.14
N SER A 113 1.28 23.62 -26.63
CA SER A 113 0.21 22.60 -26.66
C SER A 113 -0.24 22.18 -28.05
N LYS A 114 -0.33 23.12 -28.99
CA LYS A 114 -0.79 22.83 -30.37
C LYS A 114 0.22 21.97 -31.12
N ASN A 115 1.50 22.26 -30.92
CA ASN A 115 2.61 21.54 -31.54
C ASN A 115 2.79 20.15 -30.92
N ARG A 116 2.57 20.00 -29.60
CA ARG A 116 2.49 18.70 -28.92
C ARG A 116 1.40 17.79 -29.47
N THR A 117 0.20 18.30 -29.68
CA THR A 117 -0.91 17.55 -30.30
C THR A 117 -0.52 17.09 -31.71
N ARG A 118 0.04 17.98 -32.54
CA ARG A 118 0.52 17.60 -33.87
C ARG A 118 1.60 16.52 -33.82
N LEU A 119 2.54 16.62 -32.89
CA LEU A 119 3.60 15.61 -32.72
C LEU A 119 3.01 14.25 -32.30
N GLY A 120 2.07 14.24 -31.36
CA GLY A 120 1.34 13.03 -30.96
C GLY A 120 0.58 12.36 -32.11
N GLN A 121 -0.08 13.16 -32.97
CA GLN A 121 -0.77 12.65 -34.15
C GLN A 121 0.19 11.98 -35.13
N LEU A 122 1.36 12.57 -35.36
CA LEU A 122 2.38 12.02 -36.25
C LEU A 122 3.03 10.73 -35.70
N THR A 123 3.11 10.60 -34.38
CA THR A 123 3.67 9.42 -33.71
C THR A 123 2.65 8.30 -33.50
N GLY A 124 1.37 8.59 -33.75
CA GLY A 124 0.25 7.72 -33.44
C GLY A 124 0.08 7.49 -31.93
N ALA A 125 0.55 8.42 -31.09
CA ALA A 125 0.30 8.38 -29.65
C ALA A 125 -1.10 8.92 -29.35
N ASP A 126 -1.77 8.36 -28.33
CA ASP A 126 -2.97 8.98 -27.76
C ASP A 126 -2.62 10.00 -26.67
N THR A 127 -1.44 9.85 -26.07
CA THR A 127 -1.00 10.64 -24.92
C THR A 127 0.48 10.99 -25.07
N LEU A 128 0.77 12.27 -24.90
CA LEU A 128 2.13 12.79 -24.84
C LEU A 128 2.52 13.07 -23.39
N ILE A 129 3.65 12.51 -22.95
CA ILE A 129 4.16 12.69 -21.59
C ILE A 129 5.47 13.47 -21.63
N THR A 130 5.55 14.51 -20.82
CA THR A 130 6.80 15.20 -20.49
C THR A 130 7.03 15.11 -18.99
N ALA A 131 8.28 15.06 -18.54
CA ALA A 131 8.55 15.01 -17.11
C ALA A 131 9.89 15.64 -16.74
N ASP A 132 9.90 16.26 -15.56
CA ASP A 132 11.11 16.71 -14.88
C ASP A 132 11.48 15.73 -13.76
N TYR A 133 12.78 15.50 -13.57
CA TYR A 133 13.32 14.61 -12.56
C TYR A 133 14.57 15.25 -11.92
N THR A 134 14.57 15.35 -10.59
CA THR A 134 15.77 15.70 -9.82
C THR A 134 15.96 14.71 -8.67
N ALA A 135 17.21 14.43 -8.34
CA ALA A 135 17.56 13.57 -7.23
C ALA A 135 18.84 14.07 -6.57
N ASP A 136 18.71 14.46 -5.31
CA ASP A 136 19.75 15.12 -4.55
C ASP A 136 20.01 14.32 -3.26
N VAL A 137 21.23 14.37 -2.75
CA VAL A 137 21.59 13.72 -1.49
C VAL A 137 22.34 14.70 -0.62
N ASP A 138 21.74 15.04 0.51
CA ASP A 138 22.33 15.90 1.52
C ASP A 138 22.97 15.03 2.60
N THR A 139 24.15 15.43 3.07
CA THR A 139 24.83 14.78 4.20
C THR A 139 25.09 15.81 5.28
N SER A 140 24.71 15.48 6.52
CA SER A 140 24.97 16.30 7.69
C SER A 140 25.73 15.47 8.74
N THR A 141 26.45 16.15 9.63
CA THR A 141 27.11 15.53 10.78
C THR A 141 26.79 16.30 12.03
N TYR A 142 26.53 15.58 13.12
CA TYR A 142 26.17 16.17 14.39
C TYR A 142 26.62 15.25 15.54
N TYR A 143 26.41 15.69 16.78
CA TYR A 143 26.74 14.93 17.98
C TYR A 143 25.48 14.58 18.77
N GLU A 144 25.40 13.35 19.25
CA GLU A 144 24.34 12.87 20.14
C GLU A 144 24.94 12.34 21.44
N LYS A 145 24.12 12.35 22.50
CA LYS A 145 24.48 11.77 23.79
C LYS A 145 24.12 10.29 23.79
N ASP A 146 25.05 9.47 24.26
CA ASP A 146 24.90 8.02 24.42
C ASP A 146 25.43 7.58 25.78
N SER A 147 25.17 6.34 26.18
CA SER A 147 25.49 5.80 27.49
C SER A 147 26.41 4.60 27.37
N GLU A 148 27.66 4.74 27.83
CA GLU A 148 28.64 3.66 27.83
C GLU A 148 28.67 2.98 29.21
N CYS A 149 28.65 1.65 29.21
CA CYS A 149 28.80 0.89 30.44
C CYS A 149 30.24 0.91 30.94
N ILE A 150 30.47 1.41 32.15
CA ILE A 150 31.81 1.47 32.78
C ILE A 150 31.98 0.45 33.91
N GLN A 151 30.88 -0.13 34.43
CA GLN A 151 30.91 -1.20 35.41
C GLN A 151 29.87 -2.26 35.04
N LYS A 152 30.33 -3.46 34.63
CA LYS A 152 29.45 -4.62 34.39
C LYS A 152 29.02 -5.22 35.73
N GLY A 153 27.78 -5.65 35.82
CA GLY A 153 27.28 -6.37 37.00
C GLY A 153 27.47 -7.87 36.93
N ASP A 154 26.87 -8.57 37.88
CA ASP A 154 26.96 -10.03 38.05
C ASP A 154 26.59 -10.87 36.81
N LYS A 155 25.90 -10.28 35.83
CA LYS A 155 25.54 -10.91 34.56
C LYS A 155 26.13 -10.14 33.38
N TRP A 156 26.54 -10.85 32.33
CA TRP A 156 27.25 -10.28 31.18
C TRP A 156 26.51 -9.13 30.45
N TYR A 157 25.18 -9.11 30.51
CA TYR A 157 24.30 -8.10 29.90
C TYR A 157 23.87 -6.99 30.86
N LYS A 158 24.24 -7.05 32.15
CA LYS A 158 23.87 -6.05 33.14
C LYS A 158 24.96 -5.00 33.28
N CYS A 159 24.59 -3.73 33.21
CA CYS A 159 25.46 -2.60 33.54
C CYS A 159 25.06 -1.99 34.89
N GLU A 160 26.00 -1.93 35.84
CA GLU A 160 25.79 -1.34 37.17
C GLU A 160 26.07 0.16 37.21
N LYS A 161 27.03 0.63 36.42
CA LYS A 161 27.31 2.05 36.25
C LYS A 161 27.58 2.36 34.79
N SER A 162 26.90 3.37 34.30
CA SER A 162 27.14 3.95 32.98
C SER A 162 27.63 5.39 33.10
N ARG A 163 28.29 5.86 32.05
CA ARG A 163 28.62 7.28 31.87
C ARG A 163 28.01 7.78 30.58
N GLU A 164 27.61 9.04 30.58
CA GLU A 164 27.21 9.70 29.34
C GLU A 164 28.46 10.01 28.50
N ILE A 165 28.42 9.64 27.23
CA ILE A 165 29.43 9.95 26.24
C ILE A 165 28.78 10.72 25.09
N THR A 166 29.57 11.55 24.41
CA THR A 166 29.12 12.22 23.20
C THR A 166 29.66 11.46 21.99
N ILE A 167 28.76 10.94 21.16
CA ILE A 167 29.10 10.21 19.95
C ILE A 167 28.85 11.07 18.71
N LYS A 168 29.73 10.96 17.72
CA LYS A 168 29.55 11.60 16.42
C LYS A 168 28.61 10.75 15.58
N CYS A 169 27.62 11.39 14.98
CA CYS A 169 26.71 10.79 14.02
C CYS A 169 26.75 11.56 12.69
N SER A 170 26.39 10.87 11.63
CA SER A 170 26.10 11.44 10.33
C SER A 170 24.73 11.00 9.86
N GLU A 171 24.04 11.89 9.15
CA GLU A 171 22.77 11.60 8.50
C GLU A 171 22.89 11.91 7.02
N LYS A 172 22.39 11.00 6.19
CA LYS A 172 22.20 11.20 4.76
C LYS A 172 20.72 11.24 4.46
N ILE A 173 20.27 12.22 3.67
CA ILE A 173 18.91 12.33 3.20
C ILE A 173 18.94 12.45 1.67
N ALA A 174 18.47 11.40 0.99
CA ALA A 174 18.23 11.45 -0.44
C ALA A 174 16.81 11.97 -0.71
N LYS A 175 16.68 13.00 -1.53
CA LYS A 175 15.40 13.56 -1.96
C LYS A 175 15.23 13.38 -3.47
N VAL A 176 14.09 12.84 -3.88
CA VAL A 176 13.71 12.72 -5.29
C VAL A 176 12.50 13.58 -5.54
N ASN A 177 12.57 14.43 -6.57
CA ASN A 177 11.42 15.17 -7.10
C ASN A 177 11.14 14.68 -8.52
N PHE A 178 9.87 14.44 -8.82
CA PHE A 178 9.43 14.00 -10.13
C PHE A 178 8.13 14.70 -10.51
N LYS A 179 8.08 15.30 -11.70
CA LYS A 179 6.93 16.08 -12.14
C LYS A 179 6.51 15.70 -13.56
N PRO A 180 5.72 14.63 -13.72
CA PRO A 180 5.16 14.27 -15.00
C PRO A 180 3.95 15.13 -15.37
N LYS A 181 3.78 15.30 -16.68
CA LYS A 181 2.64 15.95 -17.31
C LYS A 181 2.24 15.15 -18.54
N ALA A 182 1.00 14.66 -18.54
CA ALA A 182 0.39 13.95 -19.65
C ALA A 182 -0.65 14.84 -20.35
N VAL A 183 -0.61 14.86 -21.68
CA VAL A 183 -1.50 15.64 -22.53
C VAL A 183 -2.18 14.70 -23.51
N SER A 184 -3.51 14.77 -23.61
CA SER A 184 -4.27 14.04 -24.62
C SER A 184 -3.93 14.61 -25.99
N VAL A 185 -3.58 13.72 -26.91
CA VAL A 185 -3.29 14.10 -28.31
C VAL A 185 -4.57 14.50 -29.01
N GLU A 186 -5.68 13.82 -28.75
CA GLU A 186 -6.98 14.14 -29.35
C GLU A 186 -7.47 15.55 -29.01
N THR A 187 -7.45 15.91 -27.72
CA THR A 187 -8.06 17.16 -27.24
C THR A 187 -7.05 18.27 -27.00
N GLY A 188 -5.75 17.94 -26.88
CA GLY A 188 -4.70 18.88 -26.48
C GLY A 188 -4.77 19.30 -25.01
N GLN A 189 -5.69 18.71 -24.22
CA GLN A 189 -5.88 19.02 -22.80
C GLN A 189 -4.93 18.22 -21.92
N ILE A 190 -4.61 18.77 -20.75
CA ILE A 190 -3.84 18.07 -19.72
C ILE A 190 -4.73 16.98 -19.13
N VAL A 191 -4.31 15.72 -19.29
CA VAL A 191 -5.00 14.56 -18.70
C VAL A 191 -4.56 14.37 -17.26
N PHE A 192 -3.26 14.56 -17.01
CA PHE A 192 -2.68 14.34 -15.70
C PHE A 192 -1.43 15.21 -15.51
N THR A 193 -1.28 15.78 -14.32
CA THR A 193 -0.07 16.50 -13.91
C THR A 193 0.02 16.45 -12.39
N LYS A 194 1.16 16.01 -11.86
CA LYS A 194 1.38 15.92 -10.42
C LYS A 194 2.85 16.14 -10.09
N GLN A 195 3.13 16.63 -8.88
CA GLN A 195 4.48 16.73 -8.36
C GLN A 195 4.66 15.72 -7.23
N TYR A 196 5.58 14.79 -7.44
CA TYR A 196 6.00 13.82 -6.45
C TYR A 196 7.27 14.31 -5.76
N SER A 197 7.32 14.13 -4.45
CA SER A 197 8.51 14.34 -3.64
C SER A 197 8.58 13.23 -2.59
N ARG A 198 9.69 12.50 -2.58
CA ARG A 198 9.96 11.47 -1.56
C ARG A 198 11.39 11.57 -1.07
N LEU A 199 11.58 11.14 0.18
CA LEU A 199 12.86 11.09 0.85
C LEU A 199 13.20 9.66 1.27
N SER A 200 14.49 9.37 1.35
CA SER A 200 15.05 8.20 2.02
C SER A 200 16.24 8.66 2.84
N SER A 201 16.24 8.35 4.13
CA SER A 201 17.31 8.74 5.02
C SER A 201 18.08 7.53 5.56
N SER A 202 19.29 7.80 6.02
CA SER A 202 20.09 6.87 6.81
C SER A 202 20.84 7.68 7.85
N LYS A 203 20.83 7.20 9.09
CA LYS A 203 21.60 7.72 10.20
C LYS A 203 22.63 6.68 10.60
N VAL A 204 23.86 7.10 10.83
CA VAL A 204 24.97 6.25 11.26
C VAL A 204 25.73 6.99 12.35
N CYS A 205 25.87 6.37 13.50
CA CYS A 205 26.66 6.85 14.61
C CYS A 205 27.97 6.06 14.74
N LYS A 206 28.87 6.55 15.59
CA LYS A 206 30.15 5.87 15.84
C LYS A 206 29.92 4.44 16.36
N GLY A 207 30.32 3.46 15.57
CA GLY A 207 30.18 2.03 15.90
C GLY A 207 29.13 1.30 15.06
N ASP A 208 28.29 2.03 14.33
CA ASP A 208 27.31 1.47 13.41
C ASP A 208 27.95 1.08 12.07
N ASP A 209 27.21 0.29 11.30
CA ASP A 209 27.55 -0.01 9.91
C ASP A 209 27.56 1.26 9.04
N PRO A 210 28.39 1.31 7.98
CA PRO A 210 28.44 2.45 7.07
C PRO A 210 27.10 2.76 6.42
N HIS A 211 26.89 4.03 6.08
CA HIS A 211 25.70 4.43 5.32
C HIS A 211 25.60 3.61 4.02
N PRO A 212 24.38 3.27 3.57
CA PRO A 212 24.16 2.84 2.21
C PRO A 212 24.72 3.87 1.22
N SER A 213 25.09 3.41 0.02
CA SER A 213 25.55 4.33 -1.02
C SER A 213 24.43 5.30 -1.42
N ASP A 214 24.81 6.48 -1.92
CA ASP A 214 23.86 7.49 -2.36
C ASP A 214 22.89 6.96 -3.43
N SER A 215 23.37 6.05 -4.28
CA SER A 215 22.53 5.40 -5.29
C SER A 215 21.44 4.52 -4.68
N VAL A 216 21.73 3.84 -3.56
CA VAL A 216 20.73 3.02 -2.85
C VAL A 216 19.68 3.91 -2.21
N LEU A 217 20.09 5.00 -1.56
CA LEU A 217 19.13 5.95 -0.95
C LEU A 217 18.25 6.64 -2.01
N ARG A 218 18.85 7.11 -3.12
CA ARG A 218 18.08 7.65 -4.26
C ARG A 218 17.13 6.60 -4.84
N GLY A 219 17.59 5.36 -5.00
CA GLY A 219 16.78 4.25 -5.50
C GLY A 219 15.55 3.99 -4.63
N ARG A 220 15.70 4.00 -3.31
CA ARG A 220 14.57 3.86 -2.36
C ARG A 220 13.57 5.00 -2.48
N ALA A 221 14.05 6.25 -2.53
CA ALA A 221 13.19 7.42 -2.70
C ALA A 221 12.46 7.40 -4.06
N LEU A 222 13.15 7.03 -5.13
CA LEU A 222 12.58 6.90 -6.47
C LEU A 222 11.54 5.76 -6.54
N ALA A 223 11.80 4.62 -5.91
CA ALA A 223 10.84 3.52 -5.85
C ALA A 223 9.52 3.98 -5.22
N ALA A 224 9.56 4.76 -4.14
CA ALA A 224 8.36 5.31 -3.51
C ALA A 224 7.60 6.28 -4.43
N VAL A 225 8.31 7.08 -5.23
CA VAL A 225 7.68 7.94 -6.27
C VAL A 225 7.01 7.10 -7.36
N ILE A 226 7.70 6.07 -7.85
CA ILE A 226 7.21 5.19 -8.91
C ILE A 226 5.94 4.46 -8.46
N GLU A 227 5.91 3.92 -7.24
CA GLU A 227 4.73 3.23 -6.73
C GLU A 227 3.52 4.16 -6.63
N GLU A 228 3.71 5.41 -6.20
CA GLU A 228 2.63 6.41 -6.22
C GLU A 228 2.18 6.72 -7.66
N LEU A 229 3.12 6.94 -8.58
CA LEU A 229 2.82 7.19 -9.99
C LEU A 229 2.00 6.06 -10.60
N LYS A 230 2.39 4.80 -10.38
CA LYS A 230 1.67 3.63 -10.92
C LYS A 230 0.22 3.61 -10.46
N GLN A 231 -0.01 3.86 -9.16
CA GLN A 231 -1.36 3.89 -8.59
C GLN A 231 -2.20 5.06 -9.12
N ASP A 232 -1.56 6.18 -9.43
CA ASP A 232 -2.24 7.36 -9.96
C ASP A 232 -2.70 7.15 -11.40
N VAL A 233 -1.92 6.46 -12.24
CA VAL A 233 -2.17 6.38 -13.69
C VAL A 233 -2.72 5.02 -14.16
N ALA A 234 -2.69 3.99 -13.32
CA ALA A 234 -3.11 2.65 -13.72
C ALA A 234 -3.87 1.89 -12.61
N PRO A 235 -4.73 0.93 -13.01
CA PRO A 235 -5.30 -0.03 -12.10
C PRO A 235 -4.24 -0.80 -11.32
N HIS A 236 -4.52 -1.08 -10.04
CA HIS A 236 -3.59 -1.79 -9.16
C HIS A 236 -4.34 -2.65 -8.16
N GLN A 237 -3.72 -3.75 -7.74
CA GLN A 237 -4.28 -4.59 -6.68
C GLN A 237 -4.00 -3.99 -5.31
N VAL A 238 -5.01 -4.07 -4.45
CA VAL A 238 -4.93 -3.70 -3.05
C VAL A 238 -5.41 -4.88 -2.23
N THR A 239 -4.64 -5.23 -1.20
CA THR A 239 -5.07 -6.17 -0.15
C THR A 239 -5.38 -5.37 1.10
N LYS A 240 -6.58 -5.56 1.64
CA LYS A 240 -7.00 -4.97 2.91
C LYS A 240 -7.31 -6.11 3.87
N ASN A 241 -6.71 -6.06 5.06
CA ASN A 241 -7.06 -6.96 6.14
C ASN A 241 -8.28 -6.38 6.86
N VAL A 242 -9.39 -7.11 6.84
CA VAL A 242 -10.66 -6.67 7.41
C VAL A 242 -10.89 -7.43 8.71
N LYS A 243 -11.03 -6.67 9.80
CA LYS A 243 -11.37 -7.24 11.11
C LYS A 243 -12.73 -7.91 11.07
N LEU A 244 -12.80 -9.11 11.63
CA LEU A 244 -14.01 -9.88 11.80
C LEU A 244 -14.65 -9.59 13.16
N MET A 245 -15.96 -9.83 13.25
CA MET A 245 -16.67 -9.87 14.53
C MET A 245 -16.53 -11.28 15.11
N GLU A 246 -16.07 -11.39 16.33
CA GLU A 246 -15.88 -12.69 17.00
C GLU A 246 -17.16 -13.14 17.71
N SER A 247 -17.99 -12.18 18.14
CA SER A 247 -19.29 -12.41 18.78
C SER A 247 -20.21 -11.22 18.54
N ASP A 248 -21.48 -11.34 18.96
CA ASP A 248 -22.44 -10.26 19.08
C ASP A 248 -23.39 -10.52 20.29
N ASP A 249 -24.29 -9.59 20.57
CA ASP A 249 -25.28 -9.70 21.65
C ASP A 249 -26.52 -10.56 21.27
N SER A 250 -26.46 -11.34 20.17
CA SER A 250 -27.60 -12.18 19.76
C SER A 250 -27.67 -13.48 20.56
N ASP A 251 -28.89 -13.98 20.76
CA ASP A 251 -29.14 -15.29 21.39
C ASP A 251 -28.83 -16.43 20.40
N LEU A 252 -27.55 -16.61 20.08
CA LEU A 252 -27.07 -17.67 19.21
C LEU A 252 -27.45 -19.05 19.76
N THR A 253 -27.79 -19.97 18.86
CA THR A 253 -27.82 -21.39 19.22
C THR A 253 -26.40 -21.89 19.48
N ASP A 254 -26.21 -22.84 20.41
CA ASP A 254 -24.90 -23.45 20.70
C ASP A 254 -24.14 -23.87 19.43
N LYS A 255 -24.87 -24.40 18.43
CA LYS A 255 -24.26 -24.82 17.16
C LYS A 255 -23.81 -23.66 16.29
N ALA A 256 -24.53 -22.54 16.30
CA ALA A 256 -24.18 -21.35 15.55
C ALA A 256 -22.95 -20.66 16.18
N GLU A 257 -22.91 -20.58 17.51
CA GLU A 257 -21.77 -20.07 18.27
C GLU A 257 -20.50 -20.91 18.00
N GLU A 258 -20.59 -22.25 18.11
CA GLU A 258 -19.47 -23.15 17.79
C GLU A 258 -18.94 -22.96 16.36
N LEU A 259 -19.83 -22.74 15.39
CA LEU A 259 -19.44 -22.51 14.00
C LEU A 259 -18.85 -21.11 13.79
N LEU A 260 -19.31 -20.09 14.51
CA LEU A 260 -18.76 -18.75 14.46
C LEU A 260 -17.32 -18.76 14.99
N ASP A 261 -17.10 -19.32 16.17
CA ASP A 261 -15.78 -19.46 16.80
C ASP A 261 -14.81 -20.24 15.92
N LEU A 262 -15.25 -21.38 15.39
CA LEU A 262 -14.43 -22.21 14.51
C LEU A 262 -14.07 -21.48 13.21
N ALA A 263 -14.98 -20.67 12.67
CA ALA A 263 -14.70 -19.88 11.49
C ALA A 263 -13.65 -18.78 11.75
N VAL A 264 -13.70 -18.13 12.92
CA VAL A 264 -12.68 -17.18 13.38
C VAL A 264 -11.34 -17.87 13.55
N GLU A 265 -11.29 -19.05 14.19
CA GLU A 265 -10.06 -19.82 14.36
C GLU A 265 -9.43 -20.17 12.99
N PHE A 266 -10.24 -20.53 11.99
CA PHE A 266 -9.71 -20.76 10.64
C PHE A 266 -9.02 -19.51 10.06
N VAL A 267 -9.50 -18.30 10.35
CA VAL A 267 -8.83 -17.06 9.90
C VAL A 267 -7.52 -16.86 10.64
N GLU A 268 -7.48 -17.08 11.96
CA GLU A 268 -6.25 -16.99 12.75
C GLU A 268 -5.18 -17.99 12.30
N LYS A 269 -5.60 -19.13 11.71
CA LYS A 269 -4.71 -20.15 11.12
C LYS A 269 -4.40 -19.93 9.63
N ASP A 270 -4.70 -18.74 9.08
CA ASP A 270 -4.50 -18.40 7.67
C ASP A 270 -5.22 -19.36 6.70
N MET A 271 -6.43 -19.78 7.06
CA MET A 271 -7.30 -20.66 6.28
C MET A 271 -8.60 -19.96 5.85
N PRO A 272 -8.55 -18.84 5.11
CA PRO A 272 -9.71 -18.00 4.81
C PRO A 272 -10.82 -18.71 4.03
N ASP A 273 -10.47 -19.67 3.16
CA ASP A 273 -11.47 -20.44 2.40
C ASP A 273 -12.29 -21.38 3.32
N HIS A 274 -11.67 -21.92 4.36
CA HIS A 274 -12.35 -22.76 5.35
C HIS A 274 -13.20 -21.89 6.28
N ALA A 275 -12.71 -20.72 6.67
CA ALA A 275 -13.46 -19.73 7.43
C ALA A 275 -14.76 -19.34 6.71
N CYS A 276 -14.68 -18.91 5.44
CA CYS A 276 -15.86 -18.48 4.69
C CYS A 276 -16.89 -19.59 4.48
N LYS A 277 -16.45 -20.83 4.26
CA LYS A 277 -17.37 -21.99 4.22
C LYS A 277 -18.05 -22.24 5.57
N THR A 278 -17.34 -21.98 6.67
CA THR A 278 -17.85 -22.20 8.03
C THR A 278 -18.81 -21.09 8.45
N PHE A 279 -18.53 -19.82 8.12
CA PHE A 279 -19.48 -18.71 8.29
C PHE A 279 -20.79 -18.95 7.52
N ALA A 280 -20.75 -19.49 6.31
CA ALA A 280 -21.95 -19.85 5.55
C ALA A 280 -22.78 -20.96 6.23
N LYS A 281 -22.11 -21.91 6.91
CA LYS A 281 -22.79 -22.93 7.72
C LYS A 281 -23.42 -22.31 8.97
N ALA A 282 -22.72 -21.40 9.64
CA ALA A 282 -23.23 -20.67 10.81
C ALA A 282 -24.51 -19.91 10.44
N GLN A 283 -24.52 -19.21 9.30
CA GLN A 283 -25.70 -18.51 8.75
C GLN A 283 -26.90 -19.44 8.54
N SER A 284 -26.65 -20.71 8.19
CA SER A 284 -27.71 -21.71 8.00
C SER A 284 -28.26 -22.25 9.32
N GLN A 285 -27.51 -22.12 10.44
CA GLN A 285 -27.97 -22.47 11.78
C GLN A 285 -28.74 -21.32 12.43
N TYR A 286 -28.24 -20.09 12.26
CA TYR A 286 -28.86 -18.90 12.84
C TYR A 286 -28.63 -17.70 11.94
N SER A 287 -29.70 -17.14 11.40
CA SER A 287 -29.62 -16.05 10.41
C SER A 287 -29.75 -14.66 11.01
N GLU A 288 -30.12 -14.52 12.28
CA GLU A 288 -30.42 -13.25 12.96
C GLU A 288 -29.26 -12.76 13.84
N SER A 289 -28.03 -13.17 13.52
CA SER A 289 -26.81 -12.70 14.18
C SER A 289 -26.14 -11.60 13.38
N LEU A 290 -25.83 -10.50 14.04
CA LEU A 290 -25.03 -9.41 13.48
C LEU A 290 -23.66 -9.92 12.99
N ALA A 291 -22.91 -10.61 13.85
CA ALA A 291 -21.55 -11.06 13.59
C ALA A 291 -21.50 -12.04 12.42
N ILE A 292 -22.41 -13.02 12.38
CA ILE A 292 -22.49 -13.98 11.28
C ILE A 292 -22.82 -13.27 9.95
N ASN A 293 -23.79 -12.34 9.94
CA ASN A 293 -24.13 -11.61 8.72
C ASN A 293 -22.97 -10.70 8.27
N TYR A 294 -22.36 -9.93 9.18
CA TYR A 294 -21.21 -9.09 8.87
C TYR A 294 -20.04 -9.89 8.29
N ASN A 295 -19.65 -10.99 8.94
CA ASN A 295 -18.53 -11.83 8.50
C ASN A 295 -18.82 -12.50 7.14
N ASN A 296 -20.05 -12.95 6.88
CA ASN A 296 -20.45 -13.44 5.55
C ASN A 296 -20.40 -12.32 4.50
N GLY A 297 -20.69 -11.07 4.87
CA GLY A 297 -20.47 -9.90 4.01
C GLY A 297 -19.00 -9.73 3.63
N VAL A 298 -18.06 -9.87 4.58
CA VAL A 298 -16.61 -9.83 4.30
C VAL A 298 -16.17 -10.99 3.40
N CYS A 299 -16.76 -12.18 3.58
CA CYS A 299 -16.50 -13.33 2.73
C CYS A 299 -17.03 -13.16 1.29
N ALA A 300 -18.21 -12.56 1.12
CA ALA A 300 -18.75 -12.20 -0.19
C ALA A 300 -17.88 -11.11 -0.87
N GLU A 301 -17.40 -10.12 -0.10
CA GLU A 301 -16.41 -9.15 -0.57
C GLU A 301 -15.14 -9.83 -1.12
N ARG A 302 -14.63 -10.84 -0.42
CA ARG A 302 -13.46 -11.63 -0.82
C ARG A 302 -13.72 -12.41 -2.12
N ALA A 303 -14.93 -12.93 -2.28
CA ALA A 303 -15.36 -13.60 -3.51
C ALA A 303 -15.66 -12.64 -4.67
N ASN A 304 -15.55 -11.32 -4.44
CA ASN A 304 -15.93 -10.26 -5.37
C ASN A 304 -17.42 -10.29 -5.78
N ASP A 305 -18.27 -10.81 -4.90
CA ASP A 305 -19.72 -10.76 -5.03
C ASP A 305 -20.26 -9.58 -4.21
N LEU A 306 -20.22 -8.39 -4.81
CA LEU A 306 -20.56 -7.13 -4.13
C LEU A 306 -22.07 -7.05 -3.81
N GLU A 307 -22.91 -7.67 -4.62
CA GLU A 307 -24.36 -7.70 -4.42
C GLU A 307 -24.71 -8.53 -3.19
N LEU A 308 -24.15 -9.74 -3.10
CA LEU A 308 -24.32 -10.59 -1.91
C LEU A 308 -23.73 -9.94 -0.65
N ALA A 309 -22.54 -9.32 -0.77
CA ALA A 309 -21.92 -8.61 0.35
C ALA A 309 -22.81 -7.47 0.87
N LYS A 310 -23.42 -6.72 -0.05
CA LYS A 310 -24.35 -5.64 0.29
C LYS A 310 -25.57 -6.17 1.05
N ALA A 311 -26.17 -7.25 0.57
CA ALA A 311 -27.32 -7.87 1.24
C ALA A 311 -26.98 -8.31 2.67
N TYR A 312 -25.80 -8.89 2.89
CA TYR A 312 -25.32 -9.26 4.22
C TYR A 312 -25.10 -8.05 5.12
N TYR A 313 -24.46 -6.98 4.64
CA TYR A 313 -24.25 -5.77 5.43
C TYR A 313 -25.55 -5.02 5.73
N GLU A 314 -26.50 -4.98 4.80
CA GLU A 314 -27.83 -4.40 5.06
C GLU A 314 -28.57 -5.20 6.13
N LYS A 315 -28.49 -6.54 6.08
CA LYS A 315 -29.06 -7.38 7.14
C LYS A 315 -28.39 -7.13 8.48
N ALA A 316 -27.06 -7.14 8.53
CA ALA A 316 -26.28 -6.83 9.73
C ALA A 316 -26.66 -5.45 10.32
N SER A 317 -26.78 -4.42 9.47
CA SER A 317 -27.15 -3.07 9.90
C SER A 317 -28.53 -2.98 10.55
N ASN A 318 -29.45 -3.89 10.19
CA ASN A 318 -30.80 -3.91 10.75
C ASN A 318 -30.90 -4.68 12.08
N LEU A 319 -29.83 -5.36 12.50
CA LEU A 319 -29.78 -6.20 13.70
C LEU A 319 -29.19 -5.50 14.92
N THR A 320 -28.64 -4.29 14.78
CA THR A 320 -28.02 -3.56 15.88
C THR A 320 -28.34 -2.07 15.84
N LEU A 321 -28.38 -1.45 17.02
CA LEU A 321 -28.41 0.00 17.22
C LEU A 321 -27.15 0.50 17.94
N ASP A 322 -26.22 -0.40 18.29
CA ASP A 322 -24.97 -0.05 18.93
C ASP A 322 -24.05 0.67 17.94
N VAL A 323 -23.49 1.79 18.36
CA VAL A 323 -22.73 2.68 17.49
C VAL A 323 -21.38 2.06 17.09
N ASP A 324 -20.74 1.33 18.00
CA ASP A 324 -19.43 0.74 17.75
C ASP A 324 -19.56 -0.47 16.82
N GLU A 325 -20.61 -1.28 16.98
CA GLU A 325 -20.95 -2.37 16.06
C GLU A 325 -21.35 -1.86 14.66
N LEU A 326 -22.23 -0.85 14.60
CA LEU A 326 -22.65 -0.25 13.34
C LEU A 326 -21.47 0.32 12.55
N LYS A 327 -20.43 0.82 13.24
CA LYS A 327 -19.23 1.33 12.57
C LYS A 327 -18.57 0.28 11.68
N PHE A 328 -18.47 -0.99 12.12
CA PHE A 328 -17.92 -2.06 11.30
C PHE A 328 -18.76 -2.28 10.03
N VAL A 329 -20.08 -2.31 10.17
CA VAL A 329 -21.01 -2.51 9.05
C VAL A 329 -20.94 -1.35 8.07
N ILE A 330 -20.93 -0.10 8.54
CA ILE A 330 -20.80 1.11 7.73
C ILE A 330 -19.46 1.14 7.00
N GLU A 331 -18.36 0.74 7.66
CA GLU A 331 -17.06 0.60 7.01
C GLU A 331 -17.09 -0.46 5.90
N GLY A 332 -17.89 -1.53 6.05
CA GLY A 332 -18.17 -2.52 5.01
C GLY A 332 -18.91 -1.93 3.82
N GLN A 333 -20.05 -1.29 4.07
CA GLN A 333 -20.87 -0.64 3.04
C GLN A 333 -20.09 0.44 2.28
N THR A 334 -19.27 1.24 2.98
CA THR A 334 -18.42 2.26 2.35
C THR A 334 -17.42 1.64 1.39
N ARG A 335 -16.78 0.51 1.77
CA ARG A 335 -15.88 -0.22 0.86
C ARG A 335 -16.62 -0.71 -0.39
N LEU A 336 -17.85 -1.20 -0.27
CA LEU A 336 -18.63 -1.65 -1.42
C LEU A 336 -18.89 -0.51 -2.41
N VAL A 337 -19.30 0.66 -1.90
CA VAL A 337 -19.53 1.85 -2.74
C VAL A 337 -18.25 2.28 -3.46
N GLU A 338 -17.11 2.30 -2.76
CA GLU A 338 -15.81 2.57 -3.39
C GLU A 338 -15.50 1.56 -4.50
N ARG A 339 -15.70 0.26 -4.24
CA ARG A 339 -15.42 -0.82 -5.19
C ARG A 339 -16.35 -0.81 -6.40
N GLU A 340 -17.62 -0.47 -6.23
CA GLU A 340 -18.56 -0.29 -7.34
C GLU A 340 -18.11 0.86 -8.26
N SER A 341 -17.71 1.99 -7.67
CA SER A 341 -17.15 3.14 -8.39
C SER A 341 -15.87 2.77 -9.14
N ASP A 342 -14.97 2.02 -8.52
CA ASP A 342 -13.75 1.51 -9.15
C ASP A 342 -14.07 0.56 -10.31
N ASN A 343 -15.00 -0.39 -10.13
CA ASN A 343 -15.42 -1.32 -11.17
C ASN A 343 -16.00 -0.62 -12.41
N ALA A 344 -16.77 0.45 -12.20
CA ALA A 344 -17.27 1.28 -13.31
C ALA A 344 -16.12 1.92 -14.11
N LYS A 345 -15.13 2.50 -13.41
CA LYS A 345 -13.93 3.09 -14.06
C LYS A 345 -13.09 2.04 -14.79
N LEU A 346 -12.90 0.86 -14.19
CA LEU A 346 -12.16 -0.25 -14.79
C LEU A 346 -12.82 -0.75 -16.08
N THR A 347 -14.15 -0.75 -16.14
CA THR A 347 -14.92 -1.11 -17.34
C THR A 347 -14.68 -0.12 -18.48
N LEU A 348 -14.61 1.19 -18.18
CA LEU A 348 -14.26 2.22 -19.15
C LEU A 348 -12.81 2.05 -19.66
N ALA A 349 -11.89 1.74 -18.76
CA ALA A 349 -10.47 1.53 -19.08
C ALA A 349 -10.23 0.33 -19.99
N THR A 350 -11.03 -0.73 -19.87
CA THR A 350 -10.90 -1.96 -20.67
C THR A 350 -11.61 -1.87 -22.02
N THR A 351 -12.72 -1.13 -22.10
CA THR A 351 -13.44 -0.89 -23.38
C THR A 351 -12.61 -0.01 -24.31
N SER A 352 -11.86 0.95 -23.76
CA SER A 352 -10.95 1.82 -24.54
C SER A 352 -9.76 1.08 -25.15
N ASN A 353 -9.46 -0.16 -24.72
CA ASN A 353 -8.39 -1.00 -25.30
C ASN A 353 -8.85 -1.82 -26.53
N ARG A 354 -10.15 -1.81 -26.87
CA ARG A 354 -10.72 -2.61 -27.97
C ARG A 354 -11.04 -1.82 -29.23
N LEU A 355 -10.82 -0.51 -29.22
CA LEU A 355 -10.90 0.40 -30.37
C LEU A 355 -9.50 0.82 -30.76
#